data_AF-A0A158FYL5-F1
#
_entry.id   AF-A0A158FYL5-F1
#
_cell.length_a   1.000
_cell.length_b   1.000
_cell.length_c   1.000
_cell.angle_alpha   90.00
_cell.angle_beta   90.00
_cell.angle_gamma   90.00
#
_symmetry.space_group_name_H-M   'P 1'
#
loop_
_entity.id
_entity.type
_entity.pdbx_description
1 polymer ?
#
loop_
_entity_poly.entity_id
_entity_poly.type
_entity_poly.pdbx_seq_one_letter_code
_entity_poly.pdbx_strand_id
1 'polypeptide(L)'
;MTHLDQFAPAERDALAVLERLHDALREATGTNRRFRAGSAEEMQCYCATVARAMVTVGGNPDLLAEFGRQRTTALSVTGPQCLPGGVPEADLHAFYHAPKNLRAAGLLAIKEIAVNVRQWRDECDDMLTARGAPLQ
;
A
#
# COMPACT_ATOMS: atom_id res chain seq x y z
N MET A 1 10.27 -18.05 15.57
CA MET A 1 10.18 -16.57 15.61
C MET A 1 10.10 -16.09 14.18
N THR A 2 9.01 -15.44 13.82
CA THR A 2 8.89 -14.78 12.51
C THR A 2 9.63 -13.45 12.59
N HIS A 3 10.15 -12.95 11.47
CA HIS A 3 10.83 -11.64 11.39
C HIS A 3 9.92 -10.46 11.80
N LEU A 4 8.63 -10.69 11.95
CA LEU A 4 7.63 -9.71 12.41
C LEU A 4 7.54 -9.62 13.94
N ASP A 5 8.10 -10.58 14.69
CA ASP A 5 8.04 -10.59 16.16
C ASP A 5 8.80 -9.40 16.79
N GLN A 6 9.63 -8.70 16.01
CA GLN A 6 10.32 -7.47 16.43
C GLN A 6 9.42 -6.22 16.46
N PHE A 7 8.23 -6.28 15.84
CA PHE A 7 7.31 -5.15 15.74
C PHE A 7 6.15 -5.27 16.73
N ALA A 8 5.70 -4.12 17.22
CA ALA A 8 4.53 -4.05 18.10
C ALA A 8 3.27 -4.53 17.35
N PRO A 9 2.24 -5.04 18.06
CA PRO A 9 0.98 -5.47 17.44
C PRO A 9 0.37 -4.43 16.50
N ALA A 10 0.31 -3.16 16.92
CA ALA A 10 -0.24 -2.07 16.10
C ALA A 10 0.57 -1.81 14.81
N GLU A 11 1.89 -2.02 14.83
CA GLU A 11 2.74 -1.87 13.66
C GLU A 11 2.54 -3.02 12.67
N ARG A 12 2.38 -4.24 13.18
CA ARG A 12 2.03 -5.42 12.37
C ARG A 12 0.66 -5.26 11.73
N ASP A 13 -0.31 -4.71 12.46
CA ASP A 13 -1.63 -4.42 11.93
C ASP A 13 -1.57 -3.36 10.81
N ALA A 14 -0.77 -2.31 11.00
CA ALA A 14 -0.55 -1.29 9.98
C ALA A 14 0.06 -1.88 8.70
N LEU A 15 1.08 -2.75 8.83
CA LEU A 15 1.65 -3.48 7.70
C LEU A 15 0.59 -4.32 6.99
N ALA A 16 -0.18 -5.12 7.73
CA ALA A 16 -1.21 -5.99 7.18
C ALA A 16 -2.35 -5.24 6.48
N VAL A 17 -2.68 -4.02 6.94
CA VAL A 17 -3.66 -3.15 6.27
C VAL A 17 -3.14 -2.69 4.91
N LEU A 18 -1.90 -2.19 4.86
CA LEU A 18 -1.31 -1.71 3.61
C LEU A 18 -1.06 -2.85 2.61
N GLU A 19 -0.60 -4.01 3.10
CA GLU A 19 -0.39 -5.22 2.30
C GLU A 19 -1.68 -5.67 1.62
N ARG A 20 -2.75 -5.88 2.39
CA ARG A 20 -4.05 -6.33 1.84
C ARG A 20 -4.61 -5.35 0.81
N LEU A 21 -4.49 -4.06 1.08
CA LEU A 21 -4.95 -3.04 0.13
C LEU A 21 -4.10 -3.02 -1.14
N HIS A 22 -2.79 -3.11 -1.03
CA HIS A 22 -1.89 -3.13 -2.18
C HIS A 22 -2.18 -4.33 -3.09
N ASP A 23 -2.34 -5.52 -2.51
CA ASP A 23 -2.70 -6.73 -3.26
C ASP A 23 -4.06 -6.59 -3.96
N ALA A 24 -5.06 -6.08 -3.25
CA ALA A 24 -6.40 -5.85 -3.81
C ALA A 24 -6.38 -4.83 -4.97
N LEU A 25 -5.61 -3.75 -4.86
CA LEU A 25 -5.44 -2.77 -5.93
C LEU A 25 -4.79 -3.38 -7.18
N ARG A 26 -3.78 -4.25 -6.99
CA ARG A 26 -3.14 -4.93 -8.11
C ARG A 26 -4.05 -5.97 -8.75
N GLU A 27 -4.77 -6.76 -7.97
CA GLU A 27 -5.75 -7.70 -8.50
C GLU A 27 -6.88 -6.98 -9.27
N ALA A 28 -7.29 -5.80 -8.81
CA ALA A 28 -8.28 -4.97 -9.49
C ALA A 28 -7.75 -4.37 -10.82
N THR A 29 -6.43 -4.19 -10.94
CA THR A 29 -5.79 -3.65 -12.15
C THR A 29 -6.01 -4.62 -13.32
N GLY A 30 -6.89 -4.25 -14.24
CA GLY A 30 -7.22 -5.04 -15.44
C GLY A 30 -8.42 -6.00 -15.29
N THR A 31 -9.05 -6.10 -14.11
CA THR A 31 -10.15 -7.05 -13.88
C THR A 31 -11.55 -6.41 -13.85
N ASN A 32 -11.69 -5.11 -14.13
CA ASN A 32 -12.95 -4.33 -13.98
C ASN A 32 -13.63 -4.46 -12.61
N ARG A 33 -12.94 -5.05 -11.61
CA ARG A 33 -13.48 -5.22 -10.27
C ARG A 33 -13.48 -3.86 -9.58
N ARG A 34 -14.67 -3.43 -9.16
CA ARG A 34 -14.85 -2.20 -8.39
C ARG A 34 -14.76 -2.52 -6.90
N PHE A 35 -13.98 -1.72 -6.18
CA PHE A 35 -14.00 -1.72 -4.73
C PHE A 35 -15.39 -1.22 -4.27
N ARG A 36 -16.06 -1.97 -3.39
CA ARG A 36 -17.40 -1.62 -2.87
C ARG A 36 -17.32 -1.39 -1.37
N ALA A 37 -17.46 -0.14 -0.94
CA ALA A 37 -17.90 0.17 0.42
C ALA A 37 -19.44 0.18 0.46
N GLY A 38 -20.03 -0.06 1.63
CA GLY A 38 -21.49 0.01 1.81
C GLY A 38 -22.01 1.44 1.79
N SER A 39 -21.21 2.42 2.21
CA SER A 39 -21.52 3.84 2.10
C SER A 39 -20.27 4.73 1.91
N ALA A 40 -20.48 6.01 1.58
CA ALA A 40 -19.40 7.00 1.48
C ALA A 40 -18.73 7.26 2.84
N GLU A 41 -19.50 7.24 3.93
CA GLU A 41 -18.99 7.39 5.30
C GLU A 41 -18.11 6.20 5.72
N GLU A 42 -18.51 4.97 5.37
CA GLU A 42 -17.69 3.78 5.58
C GLU A 42 -16.38 3.85 4.80
N MET A 43 -16.43 4.33 3.55
CA MET A 43 -15.24 4.55 2.74
C MET A 43 -14.31 5.60 3.33
N GLN A 44 -14.84 6.73 3.83
CA GLN A 44 -14.03 7.74 4.51
C GLN A 44 -13.34 7.18 5.76
N CYS A 45 -14.05 6.38 6.56
CA CYS A 45 -13.49 5.70 7.73
C CYS A 45 -12.36 4.73 7.34
N TYR A 46 -12.54 3.99 6.24
CA TYR A 46 -11.52 3.12 5.69
C TYR A 46 -10.30 3.91 5.20
N CYS A 47 -10.50 4.97 4.41
CA CYS A 47 -9.43 5.87 3.95
C CYS A 47 -8.64 6.46 5.12
N ALA A 48 -9.31 6.84 6.22
CA ALA A 48 -8.65 7.34 7.42
C ALA A 48 -7.79 6.26 8.11
N THR A 49 -8.25 5.01 8.12
CA THR A 49 -7.50 3.87 8.66
C THR A 49 -6.24 3.59 7.84
N VAL A 50 -6.37 3.57 6.52
CA VAL A 50 -5.24 3.41 5.60
C VAL A 50 -4.26 4.57 5.75
N ALA A 51 -4.74 5.81 5.87
CA ALA A 51 -3.90 6.98 6.08
C ALA A 51 -3.06 6.89 7.37
N ARG A 52 -3.67 6.45 8.48
CA ARG A 52 -2.92 6.20 9.73
C ARG A 52 -1.87 5.11 9.54
N ALA A 53 -2.21 4.01 8.88
CA ALA A 53 -1.26 2.93 8.59
C ALA A 53 -0.08 3.42 7.73
N MET A 54 -0.33 4.25 6.71
CA MET A 54 0.72 4.86 5.88
C MET A 54 1.65 5.77 6.71
N VAL A 55 1.13 6.53 7.66
CA VAL A 55 1.95 7.35 8.57
C VAL A 55 2.81 6.48 9.48
N THR A 56 2.23 5.44 10.08
CA THR A 56 2.97 4.50 10.95
C THR A 56 4.11 3.83 10.18
N VAL A 57 3.82 3.24 9.02
CA VAL A 57 4.83 2.51 8.23
C VAL A 57 5.82 3.47 7.57
N GLY A 58 5.36 4.60 7.03
CA GLY A 58 6.20 5.60 6.39
C GLY A 58 7.11 6.38 7.34
N GLY A 59 6.70 6.52 8.61
CA GLY A 59 7.47 7.19 9.65
C GLY A 59 8.58 6.34 10.28
N ASN A 60 8.54 5.02 10.10
CA ASN A 60 9.54 4.09 10.65
C ASN A 60 10.35 3.43 9.52
N PRO A 61 11.66 3.71 9.40
CA PRO A 61 12.50 3.15 8.34
C PRO A 61 12.57 1.62 8.31
N ASP A 62 12.35 0.95 9.43
CA ASP A 62 12.42 -0.51 9.52
C ASP A 62 11.09 -1.16 9.14
N LEU A 63 9.96 -0.55 9.51
CA LEU A 63 8.64 -0.94 8.96
C LEU A 63 8.56 -0.70 7.46
N LEU A 64 9.14 0.41 6.98
CA LEU A 64 9.17 0.71 5.55
C LEU A 64 10.02 -0.29 4.77
N ALA A 65 11.15 -0.72 5.34
CA ALA A 65 11.98 -1.77 4.76
C ALA A 65 11.25 -3.12 4.75
N GLU A 66 10.55 -3.45 5.83
CA GLU A 66 9.76 -4.68 5.92
C GLU A 66 8.61 -4.70 4.91
N PHE A 67 7.85 -3.61 4.82
CA PHE A 67 6.81 -3.48 3.80
C PHE A 67 7.40 -3.61 2.39
N GLY A 68 8.53 -2.95 2.13
CA GLY A 68 9.24 -3.10 0.86
C GLY A 68 9.68 -4.53 0.57
N ARG A 69 10.15 -5.28 1.57
CA ARG A 69 10.50 -6.71 1.45
C ARG A 69 9.28 -7.56 1.08
N GLN A 70 8.16 -7.38 1.77
CA GLN A 70 6.92 -8.12 1.49
C GLN A 70 6.43 -7.86 0.07
N ARG A 71 6.42 -6.58 -0.33
CA ARG A 71 5.94 -6.18 -1.65
C ARG A 71 6.90 -6.64 -2.75
N THR A 72 8.21 -6.49 -2.60
CA THR A 72 9.18 -6.98 -3.60
C THR A 72 9.11 -8.51 -3.80
N THR A 73 8.87 -9.26 -2.71
CA THR A 73 8.66 -10.72 -2.77
C THR A 73 7.35 -11.09 -3.49
N ALA A 74 6.27 -10.36 -3.23
CA ALA A 74 4.96 -10.59 -3.86
C ALA A 74 4.91 -10.13 -5.33
N LEU A 75 5.74 -9.15 -5.70
CA LEU A 75 5.57 -8.42 -6.95
C LEU A 75 6.24 -9.05 -8.16
N SER A 76 7.25 -9.91 -8.00
CA SER A 76 8.15 -10.24 -9.12
C SER A 76 8.44 -8.98 -9.96
N VAL A 77 8.76 -7.83 -9.32
CA VAL A 77 8.84 -6.55 -10.05
C VAL A 77 9.93 -6.73 -11.07
N THR A 78 9.52 -6.83 -12.33
CA THR A 78 10.34 -6.86 -13.54
C THR A 78 10.01 -5.62 -14.37
N GLY A 79 10.43 -4.46 -13.88
CA GLY A 79 10.41 -3.19 -14.60
C GLY A 79 11.83 -2.69 -14.87
N PRO A 80 12.06 -1.83 -15.88
CA PRO A 80 13.42 -1.45 -16.33
C PRO A 80 14.30 -0.81 -15.24
N GLN A 81 13.70 -0.36 -14.13
CA GLN A 81 14.41 0.23 -12.98
C GLN A 81 14.12 -0.46 -11.65
N CYS A 82 13.32 -1.53 -11.66
CA CYS A 82 13.11 -2.45 -10.54
C CYS A 82 12.99 -3.86 -11.14
N LEU A 83 14.16 -4.45 -11.47
CA LEU A 83 14.56 -5.85 -11.67
C LEU A 83 13.85 -6.78 -12.70
N PRO A 84 14.13 -6.69 -14.02
CA PRO A 84 13.57 -7.59 -15.02
C PRO A 84 14.07 -9.05 -14.91
N GLY A 85 13.21 -10.00 -15.32
CA GLY A 85 13.63 -11.38 -15.60
C GLY A 85 14.81 -11.35 -16.56
N GLY A 86 15.95 -11.86 -16.11
CA GLY A 86 17.25 -11.66 -16.77
C GLY A 86 18.33 -11.07 -15.87
N VAL A 87 18.00 -10.66 -14.64
CA VAL A 87 19.01 -10.26 -13.63
C VAL A 87 19.61 -11.50 -12.95
N PRO A 88 20.94 -11.61 -12.84
CA PRO A 88 21.59 -12.68 -12.11
C PRO A 88 21.09 -12.80 -10.66
N GLU A 89 20.95 -14.02 -10.15
CA GLU A 89 20.50 -14.29 -8.78
C GLU A 89 21.33 -13.55 -7.71
N ALA A 90 22.62 -13.36 -7.96
CA ALA A 90 23.52 -12.62 -7.08
C ALA A 90 23.12 -11.14 -6.92
N ASP A 91 22.64 -10.49 -7.98
CA ASP A 91 22.23 -9.09 -7.96
C ASP A 91 20.86 -8.92 -7.28
N LEU A 92 19.96 -9.89 -7.47
CA LEU A 92 18.71 -9.98 -6.70
C LEU A 92 19.01 -10.11 -5.21
N HIS A 93 19.91 -11.03 -4.85
CA HIS A 93 20.34 -11.23 -3.48
C HIS A 93 20.95 -9.94 -2.89
N ALA A 94 21.86 -9.28 -3.62
CA ALA A 94 22.43 -8.00 -3.21
C ALA A 94 21.38 -6.91 -2.98
N PHE A 95 20.33 -6.86 -3.82
CA PHE A 95 19.22 -5.94 -3.65
C PHE A 95 18.44 -6.20 -2.36
N TYR A 96 18.09 -7.46 -2.07
CA TYR A 96 17.34 -7.86 -0.87
C TYR A 96 18.12 -7.69 0.44
N HIS A 97 19.45 -7.65 0.38
CA HIS A 97 20.30 -7.39 1.54
C HIS A 97 20.61 -5.91 1.78
N ALA A 98 20.21 -5.02 0.87
CA ALA A 98 20.42 -3.57 1.01
C ALA A 98 19.20 -2.88 1.66
N PRO A 99 19.27 -2.40 2.91
CA PRO A 99 18.11 -1.80 3.60
C PRO A 99 17.56 -0.56 2.89
N LYS A 100 18.42 0.21 2.22
CA LYS A 100 18.02 1.39 1.44
C LYS A 100 17.11 1.03 0.26
N ASN A 101 17.37 -0.10 -0.40
CA ASN A 101 16.57 -0.55 -1.53
C ASN A 101 15.19 -1.02 -1.09
N LEU A 102 15.14 -1.77 0.02
CA LEU A 102 13.87 -2.19 0.63
C LEU A 102 13.03 -0.99 1.07
N ARG A 103 13.64 0.02 1.71
CA ARG A 103 12.94 1.25 2.07
C ARG A 103 12.37 1.99 0.86
N ALA A 104 13.16 2.09 -0.22
CA ALA A 104 12.70 2.72 -1.46
C ALA A 104 11.52 1.96 -2.08
N ALA A 105 11.57 0.63 -2.08
CA ALA A 105 10.47 -0.21 -2.55
C ALA A 105 9.20 -0.04 -1.69
N GLY A 106 9.35 0.00 -0.36
CA GLY A 106 8.23 0.27 0.55
C GLY A 106 7.60 1.64 0.31
N LEU A 107 8.43 2.67 0.08
CA LEU A 107 7.94 4.02 -0.24
C LEU A 107 7.18 4.06 -1.57
N LEU A 108 7.65 3.33 -2.58
CA LEU A 108 6.96 3.24 -3.87
C LEU A 108 5.56 2.62 -3.69
N ALA A 109 5.46 1.50 -2.97
CA ALA A 109 4.17 0.86 -2.69
C ALA A 109 3.22 1.77 -1.89
N ILE A 110 3.73 2.52 -0.91
CA ILE A 110 2.92 3.53 -0.18
C ILE A 110 2.40 4.61 -1.15
N LYS A 111 3.22 5.09 -2.09
CA LYS A 111 2.79 6.09 -3.07
C LYS A 111 1.68 5.56 -3.98
N GLU A 112 1.76 4.31 -4.43
CA GLU A 112 0.71 3.67 -5.23
C GLU A 112 -0.62 3.60 -4.46
N ILE A 113 -0.57 3.20 -3.18
CA ILE A 113 -1.73 3.21 -2.29
C ILE A 113 -2.29 4.63 -2.12
N ALA A 114 -1.42 5.61 -1.85
CA ALA A 114 -1.81 6.97 -1.54
C ALA A 114 -2.57 7.66 -2.68
N VAL A 115 -2.23 7.36 -3.95
CA VAL A 115 -2.96 7.89 -5.11
C VAL A 115 -4.40 7.38 -5.13
N ASN A 116 -4.59 6.07 -4.95
CA ASN A 116 -5.93 5.45 -4.94
C ASN A 116 -6.78 5.94 -3.76
N VAL A 117 -6.19 5.97 -2.56
CA VAL A 117 -6.89 6.44 -1.35
C VAL A 117 -7.32 7.90 -1.47
N ARG A 118 -6.50 8.75 -2.09
CA ARG A 118 -6.85 10.15 -2.33
C ARG A 118 -8.05 10.26 -3.26
N GLN A 119 -8.03 9.55 -4.38
CA GLN A 119 -9.15 9.55 -5.32
C GLN A 119 -10.45 9.10 -4.66
N TRP A 120 -10.44 8.01 -3.89
CA TRP A 120 -11.65 7.53 -3.20
C TRP A 120 -12.18 8.54 -2.19
N ARG A 121 -11.28 9.24 -1.49
CA ARG A 121 -11.68 10.28 -0.55
C ARG A 121 -12.36 11.43 -1.28
N ASP A 122 -11.77 11.92 -2.38
CA ASP A 122 -12.33 13.02 -3.16
C ASP A 122 -13.73 12.63 -3.70
N GLU A 123 -13.90 11.41 -4.22
CA GLU A 123 -15.20 10.89 -4.67
C GLU A 123 -16.24 10.79 -3.54
N CYS A 124 -15.84 10.42 -2.33
CA CYS A 124 -16.73 10.39 -1.17
C CYS A 124 -17.16 11.78 -0.73
N ASP A 125 -16.23 12.74 -0.71
CA ASP A 125 -16.49 14.13 -0.35
C ASP A 125 -17.47 14.76 -1.36
N ASP A 126 -17.33 14.46 -2.65
CA ASP A 126 -18.27 14.87 -3.70
C ASP A 126 -19.67 14.28 -3.48
N MET A 127 -19.77 12.98 -3.20
CA MET A 127 -21.05 12.31 -2.94
C MET A 127 -21.79 12.89 -1.73
N LEU A 128 -21.08 13.14 -0.63
CA LEU A 128 -21.66 13.71 0.58
C LEU A 128 -22.10 15.16 0.37
N THR A 129 -21.31 15.93 -0.38
CA THR A 129 -21.67 17.30 -0.78
C THR A 129 -22.93 17.31 -1.62
N ALA A 130 -23.04 16.44 -2.62
CA ALA A 130 -24.22 16.32 -3.47
C ALA A 130 -25.48 15.92 -2.67
N ARG A 131 -25.35 15.05 -1.66
CA ARG A 131 -26.45 14.66 -0.77
C ARG A 131 -26.93 15.81 0.12
N GLY A 132 -26.03 16.71 0.51
CA GLY A 132 -26.34 17.90 1.31
C GLY A 132 -26.88 19.09 0.50
N ALA A 133 -26.80 19.04 -0.83
CA ALA A 133 -27.27 20.10 -1.70
C ALA A 133 -28.82 20.11 -1.78
N PRO A 134 -29.46 21.29 -1.73
CA PRO A 134 -30.91 21.38 -1.95
C PRO A 134 -31.25 20.88 -3.36
N LEU A 135 -32.30 20.07 -3.46
CA LEU A 135 -32.86 19.64 -4.75
C LEU A 135 -33.31 20.91 -5.51
N GLN A 136 -32.66 21.19 -6.64
CA GLN A 136 -33.08 22.24 -7.57
C GLN A 136 -34.32 21.83 -8.34
#